data_AF-A0A1B6C6K0-F1
#
_entry.id   AF-A0A1B6C6K0-F1
#
_cell.length_a   1.000
_cell.length_b   1.000
_cell.length_c   1.000
_cell.angle_alpha   90.00
_cell.angle_beta   90.00
_cell.angle_gamma   90.00
#
_symmetry.space_group_name_H-M   'P 1'
#
loop_
_entity.id
_entity.type
_entity.pdbx_description
1 polymer ?
#
loop_
_entity_poly.entity_id
_entity_poly.type
_entity_poly.pdbx_seq_one_letter_code
_entity_poly.pdbx_strand_id
1 'polypeptide(L)'
;MLLTNIIYFICTIAAFTSCVAEEILMATMGGTKSHKLPFLELGRGLKEIGHDVTLVSAFPGDPDSPVEEISPLGFVLYVRNYTNWDLLGSRLRGEEPVPVWQIFQYGYKACESLLTAPETRQLLSRRFDLLILDGAYPECAVGLAYHFGVPFMYLNTVGFYTQSLALAGNPAPYSITPYLGLAHSDLMTIWERAVNAAWHSVLYFGHWAMVRGFLDPVLRAQLGSNIPPAYSIAKNVSFILQNGHYSVTYPRAYLPGVAEVACIHCKDAKPLPPDLEEFVSGGRRKGF
;
A
#
# COMPACT_ATOMS: atom_id res chain seq x y z
N MET A 1 -28.59 -46.03 -2.38
CA MET A 1 -27.99 -45.44 -3.60
C MET A 1 -28.10 -43.91 -3.59
N LEU A 2 -29.29 -43.32 -3.42
CA LEU A 2 -29.46 -41.86 -3.39
C LEU A 2 -28.73 -41.18 -2.20
N LEU A 3 -28.88 -41.70 -0.98
CA LEU A 3 -28.21 -41.16 0.21
C LEU A 3 -26.68 -41.23 0.11
N THR A 4 -26.16 -42.33 -0.44
CA THR A 4 -24.73 -42.56 -0.62
C THR A 4 -24.14 -41.53 -1.59
N ASN A 5 -24.83 -41.26 -2.71
CA ASN A 5 -24.41 -40.24 -3.67
C ASN A 5 -24.50 -38.82 -3.11
N ILE A 6 -25.50 -38.53 -2.26
CA ILE A 6 -25.61 -37.23 -1.56
C ILE A 6 -24.46 -37.05 -0.57
N ILE A 7 -24.09 -38.10 0.18
CA ILE A 7 -22.95 -38.06 1.11
C ILE A 7 -21.65 -37.84 0.34
N TYR A 8 -21.42 -38.56 -0.77
CA TYR A 8 -20.24 -38.33 -1.62
C TYR A 8 -20.19 -36.91 -2.17
N PHE A 9 -21.33 -36.37 -2.63
CA PHE A 9 -21.41 -35.00 -3.15
C PHE A 9 -21.11 -33.95 -2.07
N ILE A 10 -21.67 -34.10 -0.86
CA ILE A 10 -21.40 -33.22 0.27
C ILE A 10 -19.94 -33.33 0.72
N CYS A 11 -19.38 -34.55 0.78
CA CYS A 11 -17.98 -34.76 1.11
C CYS A 11 -17.04 -34.17 0.04
N THR A 12 -17.39 -34.23 -1.25
CA THR A 12 -16.60 -33.57 -2.29
C THR A 12 -16.67 -32.05 -2.17
N ILE A 13 -17.84 -31.46 -1.94
CA ILE A 13 -17.97 -30.00 -1.73
C ILE A 13 -17.20 -29.56 -0.48
N ALA A 14 -17.34 -30.30 0.63
CA ALA A 14 -16.61 -30.03 1.86
C ALA A 14 -15.08 -30.19 1.67
N ALA A 15 -14.63 -31.17 0.87
CA ALA A 15 -13.23 -31.32 0.52
C ALA A 15 -12.73 -30.17 -0.36
N PHE A 16 -13.54 -29.68 -1.31
CA PHE A 16 -13.18 -28.51 -2.13
C PHE A 16 -13.10 -27.21 -1.31
N THR A 17 -13.98 -27.01 -0.33
CA THR A 17 -13.92 -25.82 0.56
C THR A 17 -12.80 -25.87 1.59
N SER A 18 -12.22 -27.05 1.84
CA SER A 18 -11.14 -27.26 2.82
C SER A 18 -9.74 -27.29 2.20
N CYS A 19 -9.59 -27.08 0.88
CA CYS A 19 -8.39 -27.50 0.15
C CYS A 19 -7.77 -26.44 -0.77
N VAL A 20 -8.17 -25.17 -0.72
CA VAL A 20 -7.51 -24.12 -1.52
C VAL A 20 -6.89 -23.06 -0.61
N ALA A 21 -5.85 -23.47 0.12
CA ALA A 21 -4.94 -22.55 0.78
C ALA A 21 -4.02 -21.96 -0.28
N GLU A 22 -4.34 -20.76 -0.76
CA GLU A 22 -3.47 -19.98 -1.66
C GLU A 22 -2.24 -19.41 -0.93
N GLU A 23 -1.10 -19.34 -1.60
CA GLU A 23 0.10 -18.63 -1.12
C GLU A 23 0.03 -17.17 -1.57
N ILE A 24 -0.11 -16.24 -0.62
CA ILE A 24 -0.30 -14.82 -0.87
C ILE A 24 0.95 -14.02 -0.49
N LEU A 25 1.50 -13.29 -1.45
CA LEU A 25 2.59 -12.34 -1.19
C LEU A 25 2.02 -10.93 -1.02
N MET A 26 2.26 -10.35 0.15
CA MET A 26 2.01 -8.95 0.41
C MET A 26 3.31 -8.15 0.33
N ALA A 27 3.29 -6.96 -0.27
CA ALA A 27 4.49 -6.14 -0.36
C ALA A 27 4.20 -4.65 -0.17
N THR A 28 5.01 -4.01 0.68
CA THR A 28 5.02 -2.55 0.87
C THR A 28 6.33 -1.97 0.34
N MET A 29 6.25 -0.87 -0.40
CA MET A 29 7.44 -0.20 -0.98
C MET A 29 8.05 0.86 -0.04
N GLY A 30 7.79 0.74 1.26
CA GLY A 30 8.27 1.61 2.34
C GLY A 30 7.37 2.84 2.58
N GLY A 31 7.90 3.85 3.26
CA GLY A 31 7.11 4.89 3.94
C GLY A 31 7.34 4.82 5.45
N THR A 32 6.35 5.17 6.27
CA THR A 32 6.42 4.97 7.74
C THR A 32 5.81 3.63 8.15
N LYS A 33 6.01 3.18 9.41
CA LYS A 33 5.45 1.90 9.93
C LYS A 33 3.93 1.79 9.73
N SER A 34 3.23 2.92 9.57
CA SER A 34 1.79 2.99 9.29
C SER A 34 1.35 2.22 8.04
N HIS A 35 2.21 2.05 7.03
CA HIS A 35 1.88 1.28 5.83
C HIS A 35 1.84 -0.23 6.10
N LYS A 36 2.67 -0.72 7.03
CA LYS A 36 2.71 -2.14 7.43
C LYS A 36 1.46 -2.56 8.22
N LEU A 37 0.86 -1.67 9.01
CA LEU A 37 -0.21 -2.05 9.95
C LEU A 37 -1.49 -2.56 9.26
N PRO A 38 -2.06 -1.88 8.23
CA PRO A 38 -3.22 -2.42 7.50
C PRO A 38 -2.95 -3.78 6.85
N PHE A 39 -1.72 -4.00 6.38
CA PHE A 39 -1.32 -5.26 5.77
C PHE A 39 -1.26 -6.41 6.78
N LEU A 40 -0.75 -6.17 7.99
CA LEU A 40 -0.76 -7.19 9.04
C LEU A 40 -2.18 -7.62 9.42
N GLU A 41 -3.12 -6.67 9.46
CA GLU A 41 -4.51 -6.97 9.84
C GLU A 41 -5.28 -7.66 8.71
N LEU A 42 -5.05 -7.27 7.45
CA LEU A 42 -5.54 -8.02 6.30
C LEU A 42 -4.95 -9.45 6.28
N GLY A 43 -3.63 -9.57 6.50
CA GLY A 43 -2.92 -10.84 6.57
C GLY A 43 -3.46 -11.76 7.67
N ARG A 44 -3.78 -11.21 8.85
CA ARG A 44 -4.44 -11.95 9.94
C ARG A 44 -5.77 -12.56 9.47
N GLY A 45 -6.64 -11.76 8.87
CA GLY A 45 -7.93 -12.26 8.36
C GLY A 45 -7.75 -13.34 7.28
N LEU A 46 -6.76 -13.19 6.39
CA LEU A 46 -6.43 -14.19 5.37
C LEU A 46 -5.91 -15.49 5.96
N LYS A 47 -5.04 -15.42 6.99
CA LYS A 47 -4.57 -16.60 7.74
C LYS A 47 -5.71 -17.31 8.48
N GLU A 48 -6.65 -16.55 9.06
CA GLU A 48 -7.82 -17.10 9.77
C GLU A 48 -8.74 -17.92 8.86
N ILE A 49 -8.81 -17.59 7.57
CA ILE A 49 -9.57 -18.34 6.57
C ILE A 49 -8.75 -19.39 5.81
N GLY A 50 -7.51 -19.65 6.23
CA GLY A 50 -6.70 -20.77 5.77
C GLY A 50 -5.68 -20.49 4.67
N HIS A 51 -5.42 -19.23 4.31
CA HIS A 51 -4.34 -18.89 3.38
C HIS A 51 -2.98 -18.91 4.05
N ASP A 52 -1.92 -19.01 3.25
CA ASP A 52 -0.55 -18.75 3.68
C ASP A 52 -0.12 -17.38 3.19
N VAL A 53 0.47 -16.58 4.08
CA VAL A 53 0.69 -15.16 3.84
C VAL A 53 2.11 -14.77 4.24
N THR A 54 2.82 -14.19 3.29
CA THR A 54 4.15 -13.61 3.49
C THR A 54 4.10 -12.11 3.23
N LEU A 55 4.60 -11.30 4.15
CA LEU A 55 4.70 -9.84 4.01
C LEU A 55 6.14 -9.41 3.84
N VAL A 56 6.42 -8.72 2.73
CA VAL A 56 7.69 -8.03 2.51
C VAL A 56 7.54 -6.56 2.87
N SER A 57 8.38 -6.08 3.80
CA SER A 57 8.38 -4.67 4.19
C SER A 57 9.77 -4.17 4.58
N ALA A 58 9.93 -2.85 4.63
CA ALA A 58 11.16 -2.22 5.10
C ALA A 58 11.23 -2.05 6.63
N PHE A 59 10.39 -2.77 7.38
CA PHE A 59 10.34 -2.72 8.83
C PHE A 59 10.67 -4.09 9.41
N PRO A 60 11.43 -4.17 10.52
CA PRO A 60 11.64 -5.43 11.21
C PRO A 60 10.32 -6.14 11.53
N GLY A 61 10.34 -7.46 11.43
CA GLY A 61 9.20 -8.31 11.79
C GLY A 61 8.82 -8.13 13.26
N ASP A 62 7.52 -8.13 13.54
CA ASP A 62 7.01 -8.11 14.92
C ASP A 62 7.02 -9.56 15.47
N PRO A 63 7.46 -9.82 16.72
CA PRO A 63 7.56 -11.19 17.25
C PRO A 63 6.24 -11.97 17.24
N ASP A 64 5.13 -11.26 17.43
CA ASP A 64 3.77 -11.80 17.43
C ASP A 64 3.05 -11.55 16.09
N SER A 65 3.81 -11.47 15.00
CA SER A 65 3.23 -11.23 13.68
C SER A 65 2.25 -12.34 13.30
N PRO A 66 1.05 -12.00 12.79
CA PRO A 66 0.11 -13.00 12.30
C PRO A 66 0.57 -13.70 11.02
N VAL A 67 1.59 -13.16 10.33
CA VAL A 67 2.07 -13.61 9.01
C VAL A 67 3.59 -13.78 9.01
N GLU A 68 4.12 -14.52 8.04
CA GLU A 68 5.57 -14.55 7.82
C GLU A 68 6.03 -13.16 7.36
N GLU A 69 7.04 -12.58 8.01
CA GLU A 69 7.58 -11.28 7.64
C GLU A 69 9.01 -11.41 7.10
N ILE A 70 9.23 -10.84 5.92
CA ILE A 70 10.55 -10.75 5.30
C ILE A 70 10.93 -9.27 5.22
N SER A 71 12.05 -8.92 5.84
CA SER A 71 12.53 -7.54 5.94
C SER A 71 13.95 -7.43 5.40
N PRO A 72 14.14 -7.32 4.06
CA PRO A 72 15.47 -7.35 3.47
C PRO A 72 16.35 -6.21 4.00
N LEU A 73 17.53 -6.54 4.53
CA LEU A 73 18.31 -5.58 5.33
C LEU A 73 18.66 -4.29 4.59
N GLY A 74 19.11 -4.40 3.33
CA GLY A 74 19.45 -3.23 2.51
C GLY A 74 18.25 -2.29 2.29
N PHE A 75 17.06 -2.87 2.09
CA PHE A 75 15.82 -2.13 1.95
C PHE A 75 15.40 -1.45 3.27
N VAL A 76 15.47 -2.16 4.39
CA VAL A 76 15.21 -1.63 5.74
C VAL A 76 16.10 -0.41 6.03
N LEU A 77 17.41 -0.52 5.77
CA LEU A 77 18.36 0.56 6.03
C LEU A 77 18.08 1.78 5.13
N TYR A 78 17.80 1.56 3.84
CA TYR A 78 17.47 2.64 2.92
C TYR A 78 16.22 3.41 3.35
N VAL A 79 15.12 2.70 3.64
CA VAL A 79 13.84 3.34 4.02
C VAL A 79 13.95 4.01 5.39
N ARG A 80 14.62 3.40 6.36
CA ARG A 80 14.86 4.01 7.67
C ARG A 80 15.63 5.32 7.54
N ASN A 81 16.67 5.35 6.71
CA ASN A 81 17.44 6.57 6.49
C ASN A 81 16.60 7.63 5.75
N TYR A 82 15.84 7.22 4.74
CA TYR A 82 14.94 8.10 4.00
C TYR A 82 13.83 8.67 4.88
N THR A 83 13.35 7.97 5.90
CA THR A 83 12.17 8.39 6.68
C THR A 83 12.52 9.18 7.94
N ASN A 84 13.80 9.48 8.16
CA ASN A 84 14.30 10.16 9.35
C ASN A 84 14.15 11.70 9.29
N TRP A 85 13.01 12.19 8.80
CA TRP A 85 12.72 13.62 8.68
C TRP A 85 12.05 14.19 9.92
N ASP A 86 12.33 15.46 10.21
CA ASP A 86 11.58 16.26 11.18
C ASP A 86 10.26 16.77 10.56
N LEU A 87 9.32 15.85 10.30
CA LEU A 87 8.05 16.18 9.65
C LEU A 87 7.24 17.23 10.44
N LEU A 88 7.19 17.08 11.77
CA LEU A 88 6.44 17.98 12.65
C LEU A 88 7.09 19.36 12.71
N GLY A 89 8.40 19.43 12.97
CA GLY A 89 9.09 20.71 13.08
C GLY A 89 9.09 21.47 11.75
N SER A 90 9.31 20.79 10.61
CA SER A 90 9.16 21.44 9.29
C SER A 90 7.77 22.00 9.10
N ARG A 91 6.71 21.24 9.46
CA ARG A 91 5.33 21.74 9.38
C ARG A 91 5.10 22.96 10.26
N LEU A 92 5.63 22.97 11.49
CA LEU A 92 5.53 24.11 12.41
C LEU A 92 6.28 25.34 11.91
N ARG A 93 7.37 25.16 11.15
CA ARG A 93 8.15 26.24 10.52
C ARG A 93 7.59 26.69 9.16
N GLY A 94 6.56 26.00 8.63
CA GLY A 94 6.05 26.26 7.28
C GLY A 94 7.02 25.85 6.18
N GLU A 95 7.93 24.93 6.47
CA GLU A 95 8.92 24.39 5.53
C GLU A 95 8.43 23.10 4.91
N GLU A 96 8.85 22.84 3.67
CA GLU A 96 8.66 21.52 3.06
C GLU A 96 9.56 20.49 3.77
N PRO A 97 8.99 19.41 4.33
CA PRO A 97 9.76 18.46 5.15
C PRO A 97 10.70 17.57 4.33
N VAL A 98 10.42 17.40 3.03
CA VAL A 98 11.18 16.51 2.16
C VAL A 98 11.57 17.25 0.88
N PRO A 99 12.87 17.34 0.53
CA PRO A 99 13.28 17.93 -0.73
C PRO A 99 12.72 17.14 -1.92
N VAL A 100 12.21 17.84 -2.94
CA VAL A 100 11.57 17.25 -4.13
C VAL A 100 12.46 16.21 -4.83
N TRP A 101 13.78 16.45 -4.91
CA TRP A 101 14.70 15.49 -5.52
C TRP A 101 14.77 14.16 -4.75
N GLN A 102 14.57 14.16 -3.43
CA GLN A 102 14.53 12.94 -2.62
C GLN A 102 13.24 12.16 -2.85
N ILE A 103 12.11 12.87 -3.00
CA ILE A 103 10.82 12.26 -3.37
C ILE A 103 10.96 11.51 -4.70
N PHE A 104 11.59 12.14 -5.69
CA PHE A 104 11.81 11.51 -7.00
C PHE A 104 12.80 10.35 -6.96
N GLN A 105 13.84 10.43 -6.12
CA GLN A 105 14.82 9.35 -6.01
C GLN A 105 14.33 8.13 -5.24
N TYR A 106 13.38 8.32 -4.34
CA TYR A 106 12.91 7.29 -3.44
C TYR A 106 12.51 6.01 -4.17
N GLY A 107 11.61 6.11 -5.16
CA GLY A 107 11.03 4.94 -5.83
C GLY A 107 12.08 4.00 -6.42
N TYR A 108 13.04 4.51 -7.20
CA TYR A 108 14.01 3.65 -7.88
C TYR A 108 15.12 3.14 -6.93
N LYS A 109 15.57 3.94 -5.96
CA LYS A 109 16.59 3.51 -4.99
C LYS A 109 16.05 2.51 -3.97
N ALA A 110 14.80 2.70 -3.53
CA ALA A 110 14.07 1.73 -2.72
C ALA A 110 13.95 0.40 -3.49
N CYS A 111 13.57 0.47 -4.77
CA CYS A 111 13.44 -0.70 -5.62
C CYS A 111 14.77 -1.44 -5.81
N GLU A 112 15.85 -0.72 -6.09
CA GLU A 112 17.19 -1.30 -6.20
C GLU A 112 17.62 -1.97 -4.89
N SER A 113 17.42 -1.29 -3.74
CA SER A 113 17.75 -1.82 -2.42
C SER A 113 16.92 -3.07 -2.07
N LEU A 114 15.66 -3.13 -2.50
CA LEU A 114 14.78 -4.29 -2.34
C LEU A 114 15.25 -5.46 -3.21
N LEU A 115 15.38 -5.25 -4.52
CA LEU A 115 15.62 -6.32 -5.48
C LEU A 115 17.05 -6.88 -5.46
N THR A 116 18.02 -6.11 -4.98
CA THR A 116 19.41 -6.58 -4.82
C THR A 116 19.63 -7.37 -3.54
N ALA A 117 18.73 -7.27 -2.56
CA ALA A 117 18.89 -7.91 -1.26
C ALA A 117 18.79 -9.46 -1.36
N PRO A 118 19.67 -10.21 -0.69
CA PRO A 118 19.67 -11.68 -0.71
C PRO A 118 18.33 -12.31 -0.32
N GLU A 119 17.64 -11.74 0.66
CA GLU A 119 16.35 -12.20 1.15
C GLU A 119 15.28 -12.12 0.05
N THR A 120 15.30 -11.03 -0.73
CA THR A 120 14.43 -10.88 -1.91
C THR A 120 14.82 -11.86 -3.01
N ARG A 121 16.12 -12.12 -3.23
CA ARG A 121 16.55 -13.13 -4.22
C ARG A 121 16.05 -14.52 -3.89
N GLN A 122 16.06 -14.89 -2.61
CA GLN A 122 15.48 -16.14 -2.15
C GLN A 122 13.95 -16.14 -2.36
N LEU A 123 13.27 -15.06 -2.00
CA LEU A 123 11.84 -14.90 -2.21
C LEU A 123 11.42 -15.09 -3.69
N LEU A 124 12.20 -14.57 -4.64
CA LEU A 124 11.92 -14.69 -6.08
C LEU A 124 11.92 -16.13 -6.59
N SER A 125 12.44 -17.10 -5.83
CA SER A 125 12.41 -18.53 -6.14
C SER A 125 11.16 -19.25 -5.62
N ARG A 126 10.35 -18.59 -4.78
CA ARG A 126 9.08 -19.12 -4.26
C ARG A 126 7.98 -19.03 -5.32
N ARG A 127 6.85 -19.65 -5.01
CA ARG A 127 5.60 -19.56 -5.78
C ARG A 127 4.56 -18.87 -4.92
N PHE A 128 3.75 -18.04 -5.57
CA PHE A 128 2.62 -17.35 -4.99
C PHE A 128 1.49 -17.38 -6.00
N ASP A 129 0.25 -17.35 -5.53
CA ASP A 129 -0.96 -17.41 -6.36
C ASP A 129 -1.63 -16.03 -6.49
N LEU A 130 -1.35 -15.11 -5.55
CA LEU A 130 -1.87 -13.75 -5.52
C LEU A 130 -0.85 -12.79 -4.90
N LEU A 131 -0.76 -11.58 -5.45
CA LEU A 131 -0.04 -10.46 -4.82
C LEU A 131 -0.99 -9.37 -4.30
N ILE A 132 -0.74 -8.89 -3.09
CA ILE A 132 -1.39 -7.70 -2.52
C ILE A 132 -0.33 -6.63 -2.31
N LEU A 133 -0.42 -5.55 -3.07
CA LEU A 133 0.61 -4.53 -3.15
C LEU A 133 0.16 -3.25 -2.47
N ASP A 134 1.06 -2.55 -1.81
CA ASP A 134 0.76 -1.20 -1.35
C ASP A 134 0.62 -0.28 -2.56
N GLY A 135 -0.55 0.33 -2.72
CA GLY A 135 -0.80 1.22 -3.84
C GLY A 135 -0.18 2.61 -3.70
N ALA A 136 0.54 2.89 -2.60
CA ALA A 136 1.44 4.03 -2.49
C ALA A 136 2.82 3.69 -3.07
N TYR A 137 3.18 4.31 -4.20
CA TYR A 137 4.41 4.01 -4.96
C TYR A 137 4.58 2.51 -5.33
N PRO A 138 3.59 1.91 -6.02
CA PRO A 138 3.57 0.47 -6.29
C PRO A 138 4.55 0.01 -7.39
N GLU A 139 5.24 0.92 -8.08
CA GLU A 139 5.87 0.65 -9.38
C GLU A 139 6.95 -0.44 -9.34
N CYS A 140 7.67 -0.56 -8.22
CA CYS A 140 8.61 -1.66 -8.05
C CYS A 140 7.88 -2.98 -7.76
N ALA A 141 6.85 -2.94 -6.90
CA ALA A 141 6.11 -4.12 -6.48
C ALA A 141 5.29 -4.74 -7.61
N VAL A 142 4.76 -3.95 -8.55
CA VAL A 142 4.13 -4.49 -9.77
C VAL A 142 5.14 -5.23 -10.65
N GLY A 143 6.43 -4.91 -10.54
CA GLY A 143 7.49 -5.70 -11.15
C GLY A 143 7.55 -7.13 -10.58
N LEU A 144 7.32 -7.30 -9.28
CA LEU A 144 7.19 -8.62 -8.64
C LEU A 144 5.97 -9.38 -9.20
N ALA A 145 4.84 -8.71 -9.39
CA ALA A 145 3.65 -9.32 -9.99
C ALA A 145 3.93 -9.87 -11.39
N TYR A 146 4.70 -9.13 -12.20
CA TYR A 146 5.16 -9.62 -13.50
C TYR A 146 6.11 -10.82 -13.37
N HIS A 147 7.07 -10.79 -12.44
CA HIS A 147 8.00 -11.89 -12.19
C HIS A 147 7.28 -13.19 -11.82
N PHE A 148 6.32 -13.13 -10.90
CA PHE A 148 5.55 -14.30 -10.48
C PHE A 148 4.48 -14.70 -11.49
N GLY A 149 4.04 -13.78 -12.37
CA GLY A 149 3.08 -14.06 -13.43
C GLY A 149 1.65 -14.31 -12.91
N VAL A 150 1.30 -13.71 -11.78
CA VAL A 150 0.01 -13.93 -11.09
C VAL A 150 -0.80 -12.63 -10.98
N PRO A 151 -2.14 -12.72 -10.78
CA PRO A 151 -2.95 -11.53 -10.53
C PRO A 151 -2.46 -10.77 -9.29
N PHE A 152 -2.69 -9.46 -9.29
CA PHE A 152 -2.42 -8.63 -8.13
C PHE A 152 -3.56 -7.66 -7.86
N MET A 153 -3.65 -7.25 -6.60
CA MET A 153 -4.55 -6.22 -6.11
C MET A 153 -3.79 -5.18 -5.29
N TYR A 154 -4.38 -4.00 -5.10
CA TYR A 154 -3.83 -3.00 -4.20
C TYR A 154 -4.54 -2.99 -2.85
N LEU A 155 -3.78 -2.76 -1.78
CA LEU A 155 -4.26 -2.12 -0.56
C LEU A 155 -3.67 -0.72 -0.52
N ASN A 156 -4.47 0.28 -0.88
CA ASN A 156 -4.10 1.68 -0.79
C ASN A 156 -4.11 2.08 0.69
N THR A 157 -2.92 2.22 1.28
CA THR A 157 -2.73 2.64 2.68
C THR A 157 -2.93 4.14 2.88
N VAL A 158 -2.82 4.92 1.80
CA VAL A 158 -2.96 6.38 1.80
C VAL A 158 -4.31 6.78 1.18
N GLY A 159 -5.18 7.36 2.01
CA GLY A 159 -6.54 7.77 1.62
C GLY A 159 -6.63 8.81 0.51
N PHE A 160 -5.57 9.59 0.26
CA PHE A 160 -5.57 10.70 -0.71
C PHE A 160 -4.80 10.42 -2.00
N TYR A 161 -4.16 9.26 -2.11
CA TYR A 161 -3.37 8.92 -3.29
C TYR A 161 -4.26 8.36 -4.40
N THR A 162 -4.39 9.09 -5.52
CA THR A 162 -5.34 8.74 -6.60
C THR A 162 -4.71 8.03 -7.79
N GLN A 163 -3.39 7.91 -7.85
CA GLN A 163 -2.70 7.38 -9.02
C GLN A 163 -3.03 5.92 -9.30
N SER A 164 -2.99 5.05 -8.27
CA SER A 164 -3.34 3.63 -8.41
C SER A 164 -4.79 3.44 -8.86
N LEU A 165 -5.71 4.26 -8.32
CA LEU A 165 -7.11 4.29 -8.71
C LEU A 165 -7.30 4.73 -10.18
N ALA A 166 -6.61 5.81 -10.59
CA ALA A 166 -6.69 6.34 -11.95
C ALA A 166 -6.12 5.37 -12.99
N LEU A 167 -5.02 4.66 -12.66
CA LEU A 167 -4.46 3.62 -13.51
C LEU A 167 -5.40 2.41 -13.67
N ALA A 168 -6.25 2.15 -12.67
CA ALA A 168 -7.32 1.17 -12.73
C ALA A 168 -8.59 1.67 -13.46
N GLY A 169 -8.55 2.90 -14.02
CA GLY A 169 -9.66 3.49 -14.77
C GLY A 169 -10.68 4.28 -13.94
N ASN A 170 -10.46 4.44 -12.63
CA ASN A 170 -11.37 5.23 -11.80
C ASN A 170 -11.27 6.74 -12.15
N PRO A 171 -12.38 7.49 -12.11
CA PRO A 171 -12.35 8.93 -12.29
C PRO A 171 -11.52 9.62 -11.19
N ALA A 172 -10.51 10.40 -11.57
CA ALA A 172 -9.71 11.23 -10.67
C ALA A 172 -9.63 12.68 -11.18
N PRO A 173 -10.76 13.40 -11.27
CA PRO A 173 -10.79 14.76 -11.81
C PRO A 173 -10.02 15.75 -10.92
N TYR A 174 -9.02 16.41 -11.49
CA TYR A 174 -8.19 17.39 -10.78
C TYR A 174 -8.96 18.66 -10.38
N SER A 175 -10.16 18.90 -10.92
CA SER A 175 -10.98 20.07 -10.58
C SER A 175 -11.72 19.94 -9.24
N ILE A 176 -11.83 18.74 -8.68
CA ILE A 176 -12.54 18.48 -7.41
C ILE A 176 -11.75 17.58 -6.45
N THR A 177 -10.60 17.05 -6.90
CA THR A 177 -9.71 16.22 -6.07
C THR A 177 -8.54 17.07 -5.60
N PRO A 178 -8.52 17.51 -4.33
CA PRO A 178 -7.43 18.35 -3.83
C PRO A 178 -6.11 17.58 -3.89
N TYR A 179 -5.07 18.23 -4.40
CA TYR A 179 -3.72 17.70 -4.36
C TYR A 179 -3.23 17.70 -2.90
N LEU A 180 -2.70 16.57 -2.44
CA LEU A 180 -2.31 16.33 -1.04
C LEU A 180 -1.31 17.37 -0.50
N GLY A 181 -0.49 17.98 -1.37
CA GLY A 181 0.49 18.99 -0.99
C GLY A 181 -0.05 20.42 -0.89
N LEU A 182 -1.32 20.68 -1.24
CA LEU A 182 -1.93 22.02 -1.13
C LEU A 182 -2.91 22.06 0.03
N ALA A 183 -3.03 23.24 0.64
CA ALA A 183 -4.07 23.51 1.64
C ALA A 183 -5.43 23.80 0.99
N HIS A 184 -5.84 22.98 0.01
CA HIS A 184 -7.13 23.05 -0.65
C HIS A 184 -8.08 21.98 -0.11
N SER A 185 -9.38 22.28 -0.12
CA SER A 185 -10.45 21.30 0.09
C SER A 185 -11.17 21.00 -1.21
N ASP A 186 -12.20 20.17 -1.18
CA ASP A 186 -13.12 19.95 -2.31
C ASP A 186 -13.88 21.22 -2.72
N LEU A 187 -13.85 22.26 -1.89
CA LEU A 187 -14.38 23.60 -2.16
C LEU A 187 -13.28 24.52 -2.71
N MET A 188 -12.95 24.37 -4.00
CA MET A 188 -12.00 25.23 -4.72
C MET A 188 -12.69 26.24 -5.62
N THR A 189 -12.18 27.49 -5.61
CA THR A 189 -12.44 28.51 -6.63
C THR A 189 -11.89 28.10 -7.99
N ILE A 190 -12.29 28.79 -9.07
CA ILE A 190 -11.78 28.50 -10.43
C ILE A 190 -10.25 28.61 -10.49
N TRP A 191 -9.66 29.59 -9.79
CA TRP A 191 -8.21 29.76 -9.75
C TRP A 191 -7.52 28.61 -8.98
N GLU A 192 -8.03 28.25 -7.80
CA GLU A 192 -7.49 27.12 -7.03
C GLU A 192 -7.60 25.81 -7.81
N ARG A 193 -8.68 25.59 -8.56
CA ARG A 193 -8.80 24.43 -9.47
C ARG A 193 -7.73 24.42 -10.55
N ALA A 194 -7.41 25.58 -11.14
CA ALA A 194 -6.37 25.70 -12.15
C ALA A 194 -4.98 25.39 -11.56
N VAL A 195 -4.68 25.94 -10.38
CA VAL A 195 -3.44 25.67 -9.64
C VAL A 195 -3.35 24.18 -9.25
N ASN A 196 -4.44 23.62 -8.73
CA ASN A 196 -4.52 22.22 -8.34
C ASN A 196 -4.30 21.28 -9.54
N ALA A 197 -4.93 21.58 -10.68
CA ALA A 197 -4.75 20.82 -11.92
C ALA A 197 -3.32 20.93 -12.47
N ALA A 198 -2.68 22.11 -12.38
CA ALA A 198 -1.29 22.27 -12.76
C ALA A 198 -0.36 21.41 -11.89
N TRP A 199 -0.55 21.42 -10.56
CA TRP A 199 0.23 20.60 -9.63
C TRP A 199 0.09 19.11 -9.89
N HIS A 200 -1.14 18.61 -10.03
CA HIS A 200 -1.38 17.21 -10.39
C HIS A 200 -0.69 16.84 -11.71
N SER A 201 -0.77 17.71 -12.73
CA SER A 201 -0.17 17.44 -14.04
C SER A 201 1.36 17.42 -13.99
N VAL A 202 1.98 18.38 -13.30
CA VAL A 202 3.45 18.47 -13.15
C VAL A 202 3.97 17.25 -12.40
N LEU A 203 3.32 16.87 -11.31
CA LEU A 203 3.76 15.73 -10.49
C LEU A 203 3.50 14.40 -11.17
N TYR A 204 2.38 14.26 -11.87
CA TYR A 204 2.12 13.08 -12.70
C TYR A 204 3.22 12.90 -13.76
N PHE A 205 3.55 13.96 -14.50
CA PHE A 205 4.57 13.90 -15.54
C PHE A 205 5.97 13.66 -14.95
N GLY A 206 6.32 14.36 -13.86
CA GLY A 206 7.60 14.18 -13.17
C GLY A 206 7.74 12.75 -12.64
N HIS A 207 6.72 12.23 -11.98
CA HIS A 207 6.69 10.85 -11.50
C HIS A 207 6.79 9.83 -12.65
N TRP A 208 6.01 10.01 -13.72
CA TRP A 208 6.08 9.16 -14.91
C TRP A 208 7.49 9.18 -15.53
N ALA A 209 8.11 10.35 -15.68
CA ALA A 209 9.45 10.49 -16.23
C ALA A 209 10.49 9.78 -15.34
N MET A 210 10.37 9.91 -14.01
CA MET A 210 11.26 9.23 -13.06
C MET A 210 11.12 7.71 -13.13
N VAL A 211 9.89 7.21 -13.22
CA VAL A 211 9.64 5.77 -13.31
C VAL A 211 10.19 5.22 -14.63
N ARG A 212 9.91 5.88 -15.75
CA ARG A 212 10.40 5.46 -17.08
C ARG A 212 11.92 5.55 -17.20
N GLY A 213 12.52 6.60 -16.64
CA GLY A 213 13.94 6.91 -16.78
C GLY A 213 14.85 6.16 -15.81
N PHE A 214 14.36 5.83 -14.60
CA PHE A 214 15.20 5.26 -13.54
C PHE A 214 14.68 3.95 -12.97
N LEU A 215 13.39 3.84 -12.66
CA LEU A 215 12.83 2.62 -12.05
C LEU A 215 12.70 1.48 -13.05
N ASP A 216 12.18 1.73 -14.25
CA ASP A 216 12.03 0.74 -15.32
C ASP A 216 13.38 0.08 -15.68
N PRO A 217 14.50 0.82 -15.82
CA PRO A 217 15.83 0.22 -15.96
C PRO A 217 16.24 -0.69 -14.80
N VAL A 218 15.95 -0.32 -13.55
CA VAL A 218 16.20 -1.18 -12.38
C VAL A 218 15.40 -2.48 -12.53
N LEU A 219 14.11 -2.40 -12.84
CA LEU A 219 13.28 -3.59 -13.07
C LEU A 219 13.85 -4.50 -14.18
N ARG A 220 14.26 -3.92 -15.32
CA ARG A 220 14.86 -4.70 -16.43
C ARG A 220 16.17 -5.37 -16.02
N ALA A 221 17.01 -4.68 -15.27
CA ALA A 221 18.28 -5.21 -14.80
C ALA A 221 18.09 -6.36 -13.78
N GLN A 222 17.06 -6.27 -12.93
CA GLN A 222 16.88 -7.18 -11.81
C GLN A 222 15.93 -8.36 -12.09
N LEU A 223 14.91 -8.16 -12.95
CA LEU A 223 13.83 -9.12 -13.25
C LEU A 223 13.79 -9.56 -14.73
N GLY A 224 14.69 -9.03 -15.56
CA GLY A 224 14.85 -9.43 -16.97
C GLY A 224 14.46 -8.36 -17.98
N SER A 225 15.13 -8.35 -19.13
CA SER A 225 15.02 -7.28 -20.14
C SER A 225 13.65 -7.15 -20.80
N ASN A 226 12.84 -8.21 -20.76
CA ASN A 226 11.52 -8.26 -21.40
C ASN A 226 10.39 -7.66 -20.54
N ILE A 227 10.67 -7.27 -19.29
CA ILE A 227 9.65 -6.69 -18.43
C ILE A 227 9.07 -5.40 -19.05
N PRO A 228 7.73 -5.30 -19.18
CA PRO A 228 7.08 -4.09 -19.65
C PRO A 228 7.32 -2.90 -18.72
N PRO A 229 7.00 -1.67 -19.17
CA PRO A 229 6.98 -0.51 -18.30
C PRO A 229 6.11 -0.74 -17.05
N ALA A 230 6.55 -0.30 -15.87
CA ALA A 230 5.79 -0.49 -14.62
C ALA A 230 4.35 0.04 -14.72
N TYR A 231 4.17 1.21 -15.37
CA TYR A 231 2.85 1.80 -15.63
C TYR A 231 1.93 0.92 -16.50
N SER A 232 2.50 0.11 -17.40
CA SER A 232 1.71 -0.81 -18.22
C SER A 232 1.23 -2.00 -17.41
N ILE A 233 2.08 -2.52 -16.50
CA ILE A 233 1.75 -3.62 -15.60
C ILE A 233 0.69 -3.17 -14.58
N ALA A 234 0.87 -1.98 -14.01
CA ALA A 234 -0.01 -1.40 -13.00
C ALA A 234 -1.48 -1.23 -13.44
N LYS A 235 -1.75 -1.15 -14.75
CA LYS A 235 -3.12 -1.09 -15.31
C LYS A 235 -3.87 -2.42 -15.22
N ASN A 236 -3.17 -3.54 -15.05
CA ASN A 236 -3.76 -4.88 -14.97
C ASN A 236 -4.13 -5.28 -13.53
N VAL A 237 -4.41 -4.29 -12.67
CA VAL A 237 -4.85 -4.53 -11.29
C VAL A 237 -6.24 -5.16 -11.29
N SER A 238 -6.43 -6.19 -10.47
CA SER A 238 -7.70 -6.93 -10.40
C SER A 238 -8.70 -6.32 -9.42
N PHE A 239 -8.22 -5.74 -8.32
CA PHE A 239 -9.06 -5.15 -7.27
C PHE A 239 -8.28 -4.12 -6.45
N ILE A 240 -8.98 -3.19 -5.80
CA ILE A 240 -8.38 -2.20 -4.90
C ILE A 240 -9.15 -2.13 -3.58
N LEU A 241 -8.45 -2.36 -2.49
CA LEU A 241 -8.88 -2.01 -1.14
C LEU A 241 -8.39 -0.60 -0.83
N GLN A 242 -9.31 0.34 -0.63
CA GLN A 242 -8.99 1.72 -0.27
C GLN A 242 -9.12 1.90 1.24
N ASN A 243 -8.01 2.15 1.95
CA ASN A 243 -8.05 2.53 3.36
C ASN A 243 -8.55 3.98 3.51
N GLY A 244 -9.86 4.15 3.35
CA GLY A 244 -10.60 5.40 3.36
C GLY A 244 -12.09 5.09 3.48
N HIS A 245 -12.87 6.10 3.86
CA HIS A 245 -14.33 5.98 3.98
C HIS A 245 -14.96 7.31 3.58
N TYR A 246 -16.08 7.26 2.87
CA TYR A 246 -16.79 8.45 2.40
C TYR A 246 -17.18 9.44 3.51
N SER A 247 -17.33 8.98 4.77
CA SER A 247 -17.72 9.84 5.88
C SER A 247 -16.62 10.77 6.40
N VAL A 248 -15.35 10.49 6.07
CA VAL A 248 -14.17 11.22 6.56
C VAL A 248 -13.26 11.68 5.43
N THR A 249 -13.66 11.48 4.18
CA THR A 249 -12.90 11.85 2.98
C THR A 249 -13.75 12.66 2.02
N TYR A 250 -13.12 13.26 1.02
CA TYR A 250 -13.83 13.99 -0.03
C TYR A 250 -14.61 13.02 -0.93
N PRO A 251 -15.77 13.44 -1.48
CA PRO A 251 -16.55 12.61 -2.40
C PRO A 251 -15.72 12.16 -3.61
N ARG A 252 -15.72 10.85 -3.89
CA ARG A 252 -15.03 10.26 -5.04
C ARG A 252 -15.91 9.21 -5.72
N ALA A 253 -15.80 9.15 -7.03
CA ALA A 253 -16.43 8.10 -7.81
C ALA A 253 -15.52 6.87 -7.86
N TYR A 254 -16.03 5.75 -7.40
CA TYR A 254 -15.35 4.45 -7.47
C TYR A 254 -16.07 3.52 -8.45
N LEU A 255 -15.29 2.84 -9.28
CA LEU A 255 -15.75 1.71 -10.07
C LEU A 255 -15.95 0.48 -9.16
N PRO A 256 -16.73 -0.53 -9.57
CA PRO A 256 -17.02 -1.71 -8.74
C PRO A 256 -15.80 -2.51 -8.27
N GLY A 257 -14.64 -2.33 -8.91
CA GLY A 257 -13.38 -2.96 -8.51
C GLY A 257 -12.66 -2.30 -7.33
N VAL A 258 -13.34 -1.40 -6.60
CA VAL A 258 -12.80 -0.70 -5.44
C VAL A 258 -13.72 -0.89 -4.24
N ALA A 259 -13.16 -1.34 -3.11
CA ALA A 259 -13.86 -1.39 -1.83
C ALA A 259 -13.18 -0.52 -0.78
N GLU A 260 -13.97 0.28 -0.07
CA GLU A 260 -13.52 1.08 1.06
C GLU A 260 -13.38 0.21 2.32
N VAL A 261 -12.20 0.24 2.94
CA VAL A 261 -11.84 -0.55 4.14
C VAL A 261 -11.17 0.32 5.21
N ALA A 262 -11.63 1.56 5.38
CA ALA A 262 -11.12 2.41 6.46
C ALA A 262 -11.10 1.67 7.79
N CYS A 263 -10.10 2.00 8.60
CA CYS A 263 -10.00 1.45 9.95
C CYS A 263 -9.83 -0.07 9.98
N ILE A 264 -9.36 -0.73 8.92
CA ILE A 264 -9.06 -2.19 8.94
C ILE A 264 -8.12 -2.58 10.09
N HIS A 265 -7.33 -1.63 10.58
CA HIS A 265 -6.41 -1.80 11.70
C HIS A 265 -6.94 -1.32 13.06
N CYS A 266 -8.16 -0.81 13.11
CA CYS A 266 -8.75 -0.29 14.33
C CYS A 266 -9.15 -1.44 15.26
N LYS A 267 -8.85 -1.26 16.54
CA LYS A 267 -9.11 -2.22 17.61
C LYS A 267 -9.78 -1.49 18.76
N ASP A 268 -10.45 -2.25 19.63
CA ASP A 268 -10.96 -1.70 20.87
C ASP A 268 -9.84 -1.01 21.66
N ALA A 269 -10.17 0.15 22.23
CA ALA A 269 -9.22 0.92 23.01
C ALA A 269 -8.76 0.11 24.22
N LYS A 270 -7.44 0.00 24.39
CA LYS A 270 -6.86 -0.56 25.62
C LYS A 270 -6.98 0.47 26.75
N PRO A 271 -7.06 0.04 28.02
CA PRO A 271 -6.99 0.96 29.16
C PRO A 271 -5.73 1.84 29.08
N LEU A 272 -5.86 3.11 29.45
CA LEU A 272 -4.71 4.00 29.51
C LEU A 272 -3.76 3.54 30.64
N PRO A 273 -2.45 3.75 30.49
CA PRO A 273 -1.51 3.71 31.61
C PRO A 273 -2.01 4.58 32.78
N PRO A 274 -1.79 4.17 34.05
CA PRO A 274 -2.38 4.85 35.21
C PRO A 274 -2.11 6.36 35.29
N ASP A 275 -0.92 6.79 34.87
CA ASP A 275 -0.52 8.19 34.82
C ASP A 275 -1.30 9.00 33.77
N LEU A 276 -1.54 8.41 32.59
CA LEU A 276 -2.37 9.02 31.54
C LEU A 276 -3.85 9.00 31.92
N GLU A 277 -4.32 7.93 32.56
CA GLU A 277 -5.68 7.85 33.07
C GLU A 277 -5.92 8.91 34.15
N GLU A 278 -5.00 9.07 35.10
CA GLU A 278 -5.04 10.12 36.13
C GLU A 278 -5.00 11.52 35.51
N PHE A 279 -4.12 11.74 34.53
CA PHE A 279 -4.03 13.02 33.81
C PHE A 279 -5.33 13.37 33.08
N VAL A 280 -5.89 12.42 32.32
CA VAL A 280 -7.12 12.63 31.54
C VAL A 280 -8.34 12.78 32.46
N SER A 281 -8.45 11.96 33.50
CA SER A 281 -9.56 12.00 34.46
C SER A 281 -9.48 13.20 35.42
N GLY A 282 -8.28 13.71 35.70
CA GLY A 282 -8.03 14.93 36.47
C GLY A 282 -8.31 16.23 35.69
N GLY A 283 -8.46 16.15 34.37
CA GLY A 283 -8.81 17.28 33.51
C GLY A 283 -10.15 17.90 33.88
N ARG A 284 -10.22 19.24 33.93
CA ARG A 284 -11.48 19.94 34.17
C ARG A 284 -12.28 20.06 32.88
N ARG A 285 -13.56 20.43 32.98
CA ARG A 285 -14.49 20.62 31.84
C ARG A 285 -14.03 21.61 30.75
N LYS A 286 -12.94 22.36 30.97
CA LYS A 286 -12.32 23.30 30.01
C LYS A 286 -10.93 22.86 29.51
N GLY A 287 -10.49 21.64 29.83
CA GLY A 287 -9.17 21.11 29.47
C GLY A 287 -8.23 21.00 30.67
N PHE A 288 -6.93 20.95 30.35
CA PHE A 288 -5.80 20.85 31.28
C PHE A 288 -5.47 22.20 31.91
#